data_AF-A4BUU3-F1
#
_entry.id   AF-A4BUU3-F1
#
_cell.length_a   1.000
_cell.length_b   1.000
_cell.length_c   1.000
_cell.angle_alpha   90.00
_cell.angle_beta   90.00
_cell.angle_gamma   90.00
#
_symmetry.space_group_name_H-M   'P 1'
#
loop_
_entity.id
_entity.type
_entity.pdbx_description
1 polymer ?
#
loop_
_entity_poly.entity_id
_entity_poly.type
_entity_poly.pdbx_seq_one_letter_code
_entity_poly.pdbx_strand_id
1 'polypeptide(L)'
;MVGYRARQLAAIRDAVAAAREALRCNGTDDPLVFARAFVAQGGIQLPGRADDVAARRSLGEQLLRALASGVRHRPENPDLQREIDRVHNEVQWVAAQRDDKIVGFFLQLPTQARRSPTVEALSHSNSGLGPGVFRKGDIVVLQPECDGARFIAVLEDEIEC
;
A
#
# COMPACT_ATOMS: atom_id res chain seq x y z
N MET A 1 12.78 -15.38 -0.33
CA MET A 1 11.35 -15.08 -0.25
C MET A 1 10.89 -14.70 -1.65
N VAL A 2 9.67 -15.06 -2.06
CA VAL A 2 9.23 -14.84 -3.45
C VAL A 2 8.47 -13.52 -3.51
N GLY A 3 9.02 -12.54 -4.23
CA GLY A 3 8.42 -11.22 -4.39
C GLY A 3 7.41 -11.11 -5.53
N TYR A 4 6.88 -9.91 -5.71
CA TYR A 4 6.08 -9.56 -6.87
C TYR A 4 6.97 -9.41 -8.11
N ARG A 5 6.51 -9.98 -9.22
CA ARG A 5 7.11 -9.73 -10.55
C ARG A 5 6.72 -8.34 -11.05
N ALA A 6 7.49 -7.80 -12.00
CA ALA A 6 7.25 -6.47 -12.58
C ALA A 6 5.81 -6.27 -13.09
N ARG A 7 5.22 -7.26 -13.76
CA ARG A 7 3.83 -7.21 -14.22
C ARG A 7 2.82 -7.13 -13.06
N GLN A 8 3.10 -7.80 -11.94
CA GLN A 8 2.23 -7.75 -10.76
C GLN A 8 2.33 -6.37 -10.10
N LEU A 9 3.55 -5.82 -9.99
CA LEU A 9 3.76 -4.46 -9.47
C LEU A 9 3.02 -3.41 -10.31
N ALA A 10 3.07 -3.52 -11.65
CA ALA A 10 2.32 -2.64 -12.55
C ALA A 10 0.81 -2.76 -12.32
N ALA A 11 0.27 -3.98 -12.28
CA ALA A 11 -1.16 -4.21 -12.02
C ALA A 11 -1.61 -3.65 -10.66
N ILE A 12 -0.80 -3.79 -9.62
CA ILE A 12 -1.09 -3.20 -8.30
C ILE A 12 -1.11 -1.67 -8.41
N ARG A 13 -0.11 -1.05 -9.06
CA ARG A 13 -0.03 0.41 -9.20
C ARG A 13 -1.24 0.98 -9.93
N ASP A 14 -1.63 0.37 -11.05
CA ASP A 14 -2.76 0.82 -11.85
C ASP A 14 -4.07 0.70 -11.04
N ALA A 15 -4.25 -0.42 -10.33
CA ALA A 15 -5.41 -0.62 -9.47
C ALA A 15 -5.44 0.36 -8.27
N VAL A 16 -4.30 0.68 -7.67
CA VAL A 16 -4.21 1.70 -6.61
C VAL A 16 -4.60 3.08 -7.17
N ALA A 17 -4.07 3.47 -8.33
CA ALA A 17 -4.39 4.75 -8.96
C ALA A 17 -5.90 4.90 -9.18
N ALA A 18 -6.55 3.88 -9.74
CA ALA A 18 -7.99 3.84 -9.95
C ALA A 18 -8.79 3.84 -8.62
N ALA A 19 -8.32 3.13 -7.61
CA ALA A 19 -8.98 3.09 -6.31
C ALA A 19 -8.87 4.41 -5.53
N ARG A 20 -7.74 5.12 -5.63
CA ARG A 20 -7.60 6.49 -5.11
C ARG A 20 -8.52 7.47 -5.83
N GLU A 21 -8.65 7.35 -7.16
CA GLU A 21 -9.61 8.15 -7.92
C GLU A 21 -11.05 7.90 -7.44
N ALA A 22 -11.41 6.63 -7.18
CA ALA A 22 -12.72 6.29 -6.65
C ALA A 22 -13.00 6.99 -5.30
N LEU A 23 -12.03 7.02 -4.38
CA LEU A 23 -12.17 7.77 -3.11
C LEU A 23 -12.38 9.27 -3.37
N ARG A 24 -11.59 9.87 -4.28
CA ARG A 24 -11.69 11.29 -4.64
C ARG A 24 -13.05 11.64 -5.24
N CYS A 25 -13.52 10.88 -6.23
CA CYS A 25 -14.83 11.09 -6.87
C CYS A 25 -16.01 10.94 -5.90
N ASN A 26 -15.91 10.03 -4.92
CA ASN A 26 -16.95 9.83 -3.92
C ASN A 26 -16.83 10.79 -2.72
N GLY A 27 -15.77 11.60 -2.63
CA GLY A 27 -15.55 12.52 -1.51
C GLY A 27 -15.47 11.82 -0.15
N THR A 28 -14.97 10.58 -0.12
CA THR A 28 -14.99 9.72 1.08
C THR A 28 -13.61 9.14 1.35
N ASP A 29 -13.37 8.77 2.60
CA ASP A 29 -12.18 8.06 3.06
C ASP A 29 -12.57 6.65 3.56
N ASP A 30 -13.62 6.05 3.00
CA ASP A 30 -14.07 4.70 3.33
C ASP A 30 -13.16 3.61 2.71
N PRO A 31 -12.49 2.78 3.53
CA PRO A 31 -11.70 1.64 3.05
C PRO A 31 -12.44 0.69 2.12
N LEU A 32 -13.75 0.51 2.30
CA LEU A 32 -14.53 -0.41 1.48
C LEU A 32 -14.73 0.12 0.05
N VAL A 33 -14.85 1.44 -0.13
CA VAL A 33 -14.92 2.07 -1.45
C VAL A 33 -13.62 1.85 -2.21
N PHE A 34 -12.48 2.09 -1.56
CA PHE A 34 -11.16 1.81 -2.13
C PHE A 34 -11.03 0.33 -2.51
N ALA A 35 -11.31 -0.58 -1.57
CA ALA A 35 -11.12 -2.01 -1.80
C ALA A 35 -11.97 -2.57 -2.93
N ARG A 36 -13.21 -2.10 -3.09
CA ARG A 36 -14.08 -2.48 -4.21
C ARG A 36 -13.48 -2.08 -5.55
N ALA A 37 -13.02 -0.84 -5.67
CA ALA A 37 -12.37 -0.36 -6.90
C ALA A 37 -11.06 -1.10 -7.17
N PHE A 38 -10.25 -1.32 -6.14
CA PHE A 38 -8.98 -2.04 -6.24
C PHE A 38 -9.16 -3.49 -6.70
N VAL A 39 -10.11 -4.22 -6.11
CA VAL A 39 -10.43 -5.60 -6.50
C VAL A 39 -11.00 -5.65 -7.93
N ALA A 40 -11.88 -4.72 -8.29
CA ALA A 40 -12.47 -4.65 -9.63
C ALA A 40 -11.42 -4.42 -10.73
N GLN A 41 -10.35 -3.69 -10.43
CA GLN A 41 -9.22 -3.45 -11.34
C GLN A 41 -8.15 -4.55 -11.31
N GLY A 42 -8.38 -5.65 -10.59
CA GLY A 42 -7.43 -6.77 -10.52
C GLY A 42 -6.18 -6.46 -9.69
N GLY A 43 -6.28 -5.52 -8.74
CA GLY A 43 -5.18 -5.12 -7.86
C GLY A 43 -4.69 -6.22 -6.91
N ILE A 44 -5.54 -7.21 -6.61
CA ILE A 44 -5.15 -8.36 -5.79
C ILE A 44 -4.11 -9.18 -6.55
N GLN A 45 -2.91 -9.24 -6.01
CA GLN A 45 -1.79 -10.02 -6.55
C GLN A 45 -1.21 -10.89 -5.44
N LEU A 46 -0.78 -12.10 -5.80
CA LEU A 46 -0.12 -13.03 -4.88
C LEU A 46 1.35 -13.15 -5.24
N PRO A 47 2.29 -12.87 -4.31
CA PRO A 47 3.70 -13.01 -4.58
C PRO A 47 4.04 -14.43 -5.06
N GLY A 48 4.82 -14.54 -6.14
CA GLY A 48 5.17 -15.82 -6.74
C GLY A 48 4.05 -16.61 -7.43
N ARG A 49 2.80 -16.16 -7.34
CA ARG A 49 1.60 -16.88 -7.82
C ARG A 49 0.77 -16.01 -8.76
N ALA A 50 1.42 -15.40 -9.76
CA ALA A 50 0.78 -14.49 -10.71
C ALA A 50 -0.37 -15.14 -11.50
N ASP A 51 -0.20 -16.42 -11.87
CA ASP A 51 -1.14 -17.15 -12.73
C ASP A 51 -2.30 -17.78 -11.95
N ASP A 52 -2.28 -17.72 -10.60
CA ASP A 52 -3.32 -18.28 -9.75
C ASP A 52 -4.52 -17.32 -9.63
N VAL A 53 -5.35 -17.31 -10.69
CA VAL A 53 -6.54 -16.45 -10.78
C VAL A 53 -7.56 -16.79 -9.68
N ALA A 54 -7.71 -18.06 -9.33
CA ALA A 54 -8.68 -18.52 -8.33
C ALA A 54 -8.30 -18.03 -6.94
N ALA A 55 -7.03 -18.16 -6.55
CA ALA A 55 -6.56 -17.66 -5.27
C ALA A 55 -6.64 -16.13 -5.18
N ARG A 56 -6.32 -15.39 -6.26
CA ARG A 56 -6.49 -13.93 -6.29
C ARG A 56 -7.95 -13.51 -6.12
N ARG A 57 -8.89 -14.19 -6.78
CA ARG A 57 -10.33 -13.94 -6.62
C ARG A 57 -10.79 -14.21 -5.18
N SER A 58 -10.43 -15.38 -4.63
CA SER A 58 -10.77 -15.75 -3.26
C SER A 58 -10.23 -14.75 -2.24
N LEU A 59 -8.98 -14.29 -2.42
CA LEU A 59 -8.38 -13.27 -1.56
C LEU A 59 -9.11 -11.92 -1.65
N GLY A 60 -9.49 -11.50 -2.86
CA GLY A 60 -10.27 -10.27 -3.05
C GLY A 60 -11.62 -10.31 -2.34
N GLU A 61 -12.34 -11.44 -2.41
CA GLU A 61 -13.59 -11.61 -1.68
C GLU A 61 -13.38 -11.61 -0.15
N GLN A 62 -12.31 -12.25 0.32
CA GLN A 62 -11.95 -12.25 1.74
C GLN A 62 -11.64 -10.83 2.24
N LEU A 63 -10.90 -10.04 1.45
CA LEU A 63 -10.61 -8.64 1.76
C LEU A 63 -11.89 -7.82 1.90
N LEU A 64 -12.82 -7.93 0.94
CA LEU A 64 -14.08 -7.20 0.98
C LEU A 64 -14.92 -7.58 2.21
N ARG A 65 -15.01 -8.88 2.54
CA ARG A 65 -15.72 -9.35 3.73
C ARG A 65 -15.06 -8.86 5.03
N ALA A 66 -13.74 -8.89 5.09
CA ALA A 66 -12.96 -8.42 6.24
C ALA A 66 -13.21 -6.93 6.49
N LEU A 67 -13.08 -6.10 5.46
CA LEU A 67 -13.29 -4.65 5.58
C LEU A 67 -14.75 -4.29 5.89
N ALA A 68 -15.72 -4.97 5.28
CA ALA A 68 -17.13 -4.79 5.60
C ALA A 68 -17.46 -5.14 7.07
N SER A 69 -16.68 -6.04 7.68
CA SER A 69 -16.80 -6.43 9.09
C SER A 69 -15.92 -5.60 10.03
N GLY A 70 -15.25 -4.55 9.53
CA GLY A 70 -14.36 -3.70 10.33
C GLY A 70 -13.06 -4.37 10.78
N VAL A 71 -12.67 -5.49 10.17
CA VAL A 71 -11.44 -6.21 10.52
C VAL A 71 -10.22 -5.36 10.14
N ARG A 72 -9.28 -5.22 11.09
CA ARG A 72 -7.99 -4.52 10.89
C ARG A 72 -6.79 -5.45 10.94
N HIS A 73 -6.93 -6.65 11.52
CA HIS A 73 -5.80 -7.56 11.74
C HIS A 73 -6.20 -9.03 11.55
N ARG A 74 -5.38 -9.78 10.80
CA ARG A 74 -5.51 -11.19 10.38
C ARG A 74 -4.12 -11.85 10.26
N PRO A 75 -3.38 -12.02 11.37
CA PRO A 75 -2.01 -12.55 11.33
C PRO A 75 -1.94 -13.99 10.80
N GLU A 76 -3.03 -14.76 10.89
CA GLU A 76 -3.14 -16.13 10.38
C GLU A 76 -3.13 -16.22 8.84
N ASN A 77 -3.38 -15.09 8.15
CA ASN A 77 -3.39 -15.01 6.69
C ASN A 77 -2.55 -13.80 6.23
N PRO A 78 -1.23 -13.98 5.99
CA PRO A 78 -0.33 -12.86 5.69
C PRO A 78 -0.66 -12.16 4.38
N ASP A 79 -1.18 -12.88 3.37
CA ASP A 79 -1.61 -12.25 2.12
C ASP A 79 -2.83 -11.35 2.34
N LEU A 80 -3.78 -11.78 3.16
CA LEU A 80 -4.94 -10.95 3.54
C LEU A 80 -4.53 -9.76 4.41
N GLN A 81 -3.64 -9.97 5.37
CA GLN A 81 -3.12 -8.89 6.21
C GLN A 81 -2.45 -7.80 5.35
N ARG A 82 -1.61 -8.19 4.40
CA ARG A 82 -0.92 -7.26 3.50
C ARG A 82 -1.90 -6.39 2.71
N GLU A 83 -2.99 -6.97 2.22
CA GLU A 83 -3.99 -6.21 1.46
C GLU A 83 -4.88 -5.34 2.37
N ILE A 84 -5.18 -5.77 3.60
CA ILE A 84 -5.83 -4.91 4.60
C ILE A 84 -4.95 -3.68 4.91
N ASP A 85 -3.66 -3.91 5.17
CA ASP A 85 -2.71 -2.84 5.47
C ASP A 85 -2.56 -1.89 4.28
N ARG A 86 -2.50 -2.42 3.05
CA ARG A 86 -2.49 -1.61 1.82
C ARG A 86 -3.70 -0.70 1.76
N VAL A 87 -4.91 -1.24 1.89
CA VAL A 87 -6.13 -0.43 1.80
C VAL A 87 -6.12 0.70 2.83
N HIS A 88 -5.71 0.42 4.08
CA HIS A 88 -5.65 1.46 5.11
C HIS A 88 -4.59 2.52 4.84
N ASN A 89 -3.40 2.12 4.43
CA ASN A 89 -2.33 3.05 4.09
C ASN A 89 -2.74 3.95 2.92
N GLU A 90 -3.39 3.39 1.90
CA GLU A 90 -3.81 4.11 0.70
C GLU A 90 -4.94 5.11 0.99
N VAL A 91 -5.90 4.74 1.83
CA VAL A 91 -6.93 5.66 2.33
C VAL A 91 -6.29 6.82 3.11
N GLN A 92 -5.33 6.52 3.99
CA GLN A 92 -4.60 7.56 4.72
C GLN A 92 -3.80 8.48 3.79
N TRP A 93 -3.20 7.94 2.72
CA TRP A 93 -2.51 8.74 1.72
C TRP A 93 -3.45 9.69 0.99
N VAL A 94 -4.63 9.22 0.60
CA VAL A 94 -5.63 10.08 -0.04
C VAL A 94 -6.14 11.17 0.91
N ALA A 95 -6.33 10.85 2.19
CA ALA A 95 -6.69 11.86 3.19
C ALA A 95 -5.58 12.91 3.34
N ALA A 96 -4.31 12.49 3.44
CA ALA A 96 -3.16 13.38 3.56
C ALA A 96 -2.91 14.26 2.33
N GLN A 97 -3.33 13.84 1.14
CA GLN A 97 -3.30 14.69 -0.05
C GLN A 97 -4.09 15.98 0.12
N ARG A 98 -5.11 15.99 1.00
CA ARG A 98 -5.95 17.15 1.28
C ARG A 98 -5.42 18.01 2.44
N ASP A 99 -4.43 17.52 3.19
CA ASP A 99 -3.85 18.22 4.34
C ASP A 99 -2.53 18.89 3.94
N ASP A 100 -2.55 20.22 3.79
CA ASP A 100 -1.38 21.00 3.36
C ASP A 100 -0.19 20.92 4.32
N LYS A 101 -0.40 20.55 5.59
CA LYS A 101 0.68 20.44 6.58
C LYS A 101 1.54 19.21 6.36
N ILE A 102 0.96 18.14 5.81
CA ILE A 102 1.72 16.95 5.44
C ILE A 102 2.48 17.30 4.16
N VAL A 103 3.71 16.85 4.00
CA VAL A 103 4.52 17.07 2.78
C VAL A 103 4.89 15.75 2.11
N GLY A 104 4.92 14.67 2.87
CA GLY A 104 5.18 13.33 2.36
C GLY A 104 5.02 12.25 3.43
N PHE A 105 5.57 11.08 3.13
CA PHE A 105 5.54 9.93 4.02
C PHE A 105 6.91 9.30 4.16
N PHE A 106 7.40 9.19 5.38
CA PHE A 106 8.60 8.45 5.72
C PHE A 106 8.27 6.95 5.84
N LEU A 107 9.00 6.11 5.12
CA LEU A 107 8.89 4.66 5.21
C LEU A 107 9.70 4.12 6.38
N GLN A 108 9.01 3.72 7.44
CA GLN A 108 9.60 2.98 8.55
C GLN A 108 9.52 1.48 8.29
N LEU A 109 10.69 0.87 8.09
CA LEU A 109 10.83 -0.57 7.85
C LEU A 109 10.97 -1.34 9.17
N PRO A 110 10.34 -2.53 9.28
CA PRO A 110 10.50 -3.37 10.47
C PRO A 110 11.93 -3.94 10.52
N THR A 111 12.44 -4.21 11.72
CA THR A 111 13.82 -4.67 11.93
C THR A 111 14.17 -5.92 11.13
N GLN A 112 13.20 -6.82 10.95
CA GLN A 112 13.35 -8.04 10.15
C GLN A 112 13.60 -7.80 8.66
N ALA A 113 13.09 -6.69 8.10
CA ALA A 113 13.23 -6.35 6.69
C ALA A 113 14.59 -5.73 6.35
N ARG A 114 15.30 -5.16 7.35
CA ARG A 114 16.58 -4.44 7.17
C ARG A 114 17.74 -5.30 6.65
N ARG A 115 17.59 -6.63 6.64
CA ARG A 115 18.61 -7.56 6.12
C ARG A 115 18.50 -7.81 4.62
N SER A 116 17.49 -7.25 3.95
CA SER A 116 17.25 -7.46 2.51
C SER A 116 17.84 -6.31 1.68
N PRO A 117 18.70 -6.61 0.67
CA PRO A 117 19.27 -5.57 -0.21
C PRO A 117 18.22 -4.73 -0.94
N THR A 118 17.07 -5.34 -1.30
CA THR A 118 15.94 -4.65 -1.93
C THR A 118 15.31 -3.62 -1.00
N VAL A 119 15.30 -3.92 0.29
CA VAL A 119 14.73 -3.06 1.33
C VAL A 119 15.66 -1.89 1.64
N GLU A 120 16.97 -2.14 1.67
CA GLU A 120 18.00 -1.11 1.79
C GLU A 120 17.91 -0.09 0.64
N ALA A 121 17.78 -0.56 -0.60
CA ALA A 121 17.58 0.31 -1.76
C ALA A 121 16.31 1.18 -1.66
N LEU A 122 15.22 0.63 -1.10
CA LEU A 122 13.98 1.39 -0.84
C LEU A 122 14.18 2.48 0.21
N SER A 123 14.90 2.20 1.31
CA SER A 123 15.20 3.21 2.34
C SER A 123 16.12 4.34 1.88
N HIS A 124 16.91 4.11 0.83
CA HIS A 124 17.77 5.12 0.23
C HIS A 124 17.14 5.81 -0.99
N SER A 125 15.93 5.42 -1.39
CA SER A 125 15.22 6.12 -2.46
C SER A 125 14.96 7.57 -2.04
N ASN A 126 15.39 8.51 -2.88
CA ASN A 126 15.28 9.94 -2.61
C ASN A 126 14.36 10.57 -3.66
N SER A 127 13.18 11.00 -3.21
CA SER A 127 12.20 11.71 -4.04
C SER A 127 12.38 13.24 -3.98
N GLY A 128 13.50 13.71 -3.43
CA GLY A 128 13.79 15.13 -3.19
C GLY A 128 13.32 15.64 -1.82
N LEU A 129 12.79 14.77 -0.96
CA LEU A 129 12.32 15.07 0.41
C LEU A 129 13.19 14.41 1.49
N GLY A 130 14.36 13.89 1.10
CA GLY A 130 15.22 13.10 1.97
C GLY A 130 15.10 11.59 1.74
N PRO A 131 16.06 10.79 2.24
CA PRO A 131 16.06 9.34 2.06
C PRO A 131 14.85 8.66 2.70
N GLY A 132 14.16 7.82 1.94
CA GLY A 132 13.02 7.03 2.43
C GLY A 132 11.74 7.84 2.62
N VAL A 133 11.73 9.10 2.19
CA VAL A 133 10.53 9.94 2.14
C VAL A 133 9.92 9.90 0.74
N PHE A 134 8.62 9.64 0.68
CA PHE A 134 7.84 9.57 -0.55
C PHE A 134 6.88 10.76 -0.62
N ARG A 135 6.64 11.28 -1.83
CA ARG A 135 5.68 12.35 -2.05
C ARG A 135 4.27 11.80 -1.93
N LYS A 136 3.30 12.64 -1.55
CA LYS A 136 1.89 12.23 -1.41
C LYS A 136 1.28 11.66 -2.70
N GLY A 137 1.78 12.10 -3.85
CA GLY A 137 1.32 11.65 -5.16
C GLY A 137 1.88 10.29 -5.58
N ASP A 138 2.93 9.79 -4.93
CA ASP A 138 3.59 8.55 -5.32
C ASP A 138 2.65 7.34 -5.15
N ILE A 139 2.95 6.23 -5.80
CA ILE A 139 2.31 4.93 -5.52
C ILE A 139 3.41 3.94 -5.19
N VAL A 140 3.55 3.63 -3.90
CA VAL A 140 4.60 2.76 -3.38
C VAL A 140 4.04 1.37 -3.14
N VAL A 141 4.44 0.43 -3.99
CA VAL A 141 4.10 -0.98 -3.82
C VAL A 141 5.26 -1.68 -3.15
N LEU A 142 5.07 -2.02 -1.88
CA LEU A 142 6.05 -2.75 -1.09
C LEU A 142 6.10 -4.23 -1.48
N GLN A 143 7.31 -4.78 -1.46
CA GLN A 143 7.53 -6.21 -1.60
C GLN A 143 7.15 -6.94 -0.30
N PRO A 144 6.84 -8.25 -0.34
CA PRO A 144 6.48 -9.03 0.86
C PRO A 144 7.55 -9.01 1.96
N GLU A 145 8.82 -8.86 1.59
CA GLU A 145 9.92 -8.73 2.56
C GLU A 145 9.77 -7.47 3.44
N CYS A 146 8.99 -6.49 3.01
CA CYS A 146 8.67 -5.28 3.76
C CYS A 146 7.40 -5.41 4.61
N ASP A 147 6.78 -6.59 4.72
CA ASP A 147 5.55 -6.77 5.50
C ASP A 147 5.73 -6.26 6.95
N GLY A 148 4.79 -5.46 7.41
CA GLY A 148 4.86 -4.73 8.69
C GLY A 148 5.51 -3.35 8.62
N ALA A 149 5.94 -2.90 7.44
CA ALA A 149 6.36 -1.51 7.23
C ALA A 149 5.21 -0.52 7.44
N ARG A 150 5.58 0.69 7.85
CA ARG A 150 4.65 1.78 8.14
C ARG A 150 5.05 3.03 7.38
N PHE A 151 4.06 3.78 6.94
CA PHE A 151 4.25 5.12 6.41
C PHE A 151 3.89 6.13 7.50
N ILE A 152 4.85 6.95 7.88
CA ILE A 152 4.68 8.00 8.89
C ILE A 152 4.55 9.31 8.13
N ALA A 153 3.46 10.05 8.38
CA ALA A 153 3.28 11.37 7.79
C ALA A 153 4.42 12.29 8.24
N VAL A 154 5.02 12.99 7.29
CA VAL A 154 6.04 14.01 7.53
C VAL A 154 5.38 15.36 7.39
N LEU A 155 5.53 16.21 8.40
CA LEU A 155 5.00 17.57 8.40
C LEU A 155 5.99 18.56 7.77
N GLU A 156 5.49 19.70 7.30
CA GLU A 156 6.31 20.76 6.71
C GLU A 156 7.42 21.25 7.64
N ASP A 157 7.13 21.35 8.95
CA ASP A 157 8.08 21.79 9.98
C ASP A 157 9.12 20.74 10.37
N GLU A 158 8.95 19.48 9.95
CA GLU A 158 9.91 18.39 10.17
C GLU A 158 10.95 18.27 9.03
N ILE A 159 10.76 18.99 7.92
CA ILE A 159 11.73 19.07 6.84
C ILE A 159 12.65 20.28 7.09
N GLU A 160 13.81 20.03 7.71
CA GLU A 160 14.90 21.01 7.73
C GLU A 160 15.40 21.19 6.29
N CYS A 161 15.18 22.39 5.74
CA CYS A 161 15.74 22.84 4.45
C CYS A 161 17.21 23.26 4.57
#